data_AF-A0A822I416-F1
#
_entry.id   AF-A0A822I416-F1
#
_cell.length_a   1.000
_cell.length_b   1.000
_cell.length_c   1.000
_cell.angle_alpha   90.00
_cell.angle_beta   90.00
_cell.angle_gamma   90.00
#
_symmetry.space_group_name_H-M   'P 1'
#
loop_
_entity.id
_entity.type
_entity.pdbx_description
1 polymer ?
#
loop_
_entity_poly.entity_id
_entity_poly.type
_entity_poly.pdbx_seq_one_letter_code
_entity_poly.pdbx_strand_id
1 'polypeptide(L)' 'QDGCSLKFDHPVVPGLTKGGWMEKVKEQGGELTDGFWGTRSLISASSETNSLSVVNMINNDVKRIITEEELSQHNKDGDA' A
#
# COMPACT_ATOMS: atom_id res chain seq x y z
N GLN A 1 -15.38 21.78 28.19
CA GLN A 1 -14.02 22.34 28.04
C GLN A 1 -13.12 21.14 27.84
N ASP A 2 -13.06 20.63 26.61
CA ASP A 2 -12.65 19.23 26.35
C ASP A 2 -11.33 19.19 25.55
N GLY A 3 -10.47 20.19 25.79
CA GLY A 3 -9.23 20.41 25.04
C GLY A 3 -8.01 19.60 25.51
N CYS A 4 -8.16 18.75 26.52
CA CYS A 4 -7.05 18.00 27.13
C CYS A 4 -7.24 16.47 27.08
N SER A 5 -8.01 15.95 26.13
CA SER A 5 -8.19 14.50 25.98
C SER A 5 -7.89 14.03 24.58
N LEU A 6 -6.99 13.04 24.45
CA LEU A 6 -6.74 12.32 23.21
C LEU A 6 -7.74 11.20 23.06
N LYS A 7 -8.38 11.11 21.88
CA LYS A 7 -9.27 10.02 21.51
C LYS A 7 -8.55 9.15 20.50
N PHE A 8 -8.55 7.85 20.75
CA PHE A 8 -7.97 6.85 19.85
C PHE A 8 -9.10 6.02 19.28
N ASP A 9 -9.10 5.87 17.95
CA ASP A 9 -10.06 5.04 17.23
C ASP A 9 -9.32 3.82 16.65
N HIS A 10 -9.93 2.65 16.75
CA HIS A 10 -9.43 1.43 16.09
C HIS A 10 -9.80 1.46 14.59
N PRO A 11 -9.05 0.80 13.68
CA PRO A 11 -9.40 0.74 12.25
C PRO A 11 -10.81 0.22 12.00
N VAL A 12 -11.15 -0.89 12.65
CA VAL A 12 -12.47 -1.52 12.63
C VAL A 12 -12.82 -1.97 14.04
N VAL A 13 -14.09 -1.84 14.42
CA VAL A 13 -14.59 -2.41 15.69
C VAL A 13 -15.15 -3.81 15.42
N PRO A 14 -14.76 -4.85 16.18
CA PRO A 14 -15.25 -6.21 15.94
C PRO A 14 -16.77 -6.30 16.18
N GLY A 15 -17.50 -6.84 15.21
CA GLY A 15 -18.96 -7.00 15.24
C GLY A 15 -19.66 -6.45 13.99
N LEU A 16 -21.00 -6.59 13.91
CA LEU A 16 -21.84 -5.95 12.87
C LEU A 16 -22.07 -4.44 13.13
N THR A 17 -21.45 -3.90 14.18
CA THR A 17 -21.59 -2.51 14.57
C THR A 17 -20.67 -1.62 13.76
N LYS A 18 -21.26 -0.57 13.18
CA LYS A 18 -20.53 0.50 12.51
C LYS A 18 -19.65 1.26 13.50
N GLY A 19 -18.36 1.39 13.22
CA GLY A 19 -17.39 2.08 14.06
C GLY A 19 -15.95 2.00 13.55
N GLY A 20 -15.08 2.77 14.21
CA GLY A 20 -13.65 2.86 13.86
C GLY A 20 -13.33 3.99 12.89
N TRP A 21 -12.04 4.27 12.70
CA TRP A 21 -11.61 5.38 11.85
C TRP A 21 -11.74 5.05 10.35
N MET A 22 -11.59 3.78 9.94
CA MET A 22 -11.71 3.42 8.52
C MET A 22 -13.12 3.68 7.98
N GLU A 23 -14.16 3.47 8.81
CA GLU A 23 -15.52 3.76 8.41
C GLU A 23 -15.76 5.26 8.24
N LYS A 24 -15.19 6.10 9.11
CA LYS A 24 -15.21 7.56 8.96
C LYS A 24 -14.51 8.02 7.68
N VAL A 25 -13.37 7.41 7.34
CA VAL A 25 -12.64 7.69 6.10
C VAL A 25 -13.47 7.28 4.87
N LYS A 26 -14.12 6.11 4.92
CA LYS A 26 -15.00 5.61 3.86
C LYS A 26 -16.21 6.53 3.64
N GLU A 27 -16.84 7.00 4.71
CA GLU A 27 -17.94 7.98 4.66
C GLU A 27 -17.50 9.33 4.08
N GLN A 28 -16.27 9.75 4.35
CA GLN A 28 -15.68 10.98 3.81
C GLN A 28 -15.19 10.83 2.36
N GLY A 29 -15.30 9.63 1.78
CA GLY A 29 -14.83 9.32 0.42
C GLY A 29 -13.31 9.33 0.28
N GLY A 30 -12.57 9.14 1.38
CA GLY A 30 -11.11 9.07 1.36
C GLY A 30 -10.58 7.73 0.85
N GLU A 31 -9.39 7.76 0.24
CA GLU A 31 -8.75 6.57 -0.32
C GLU A 31 -7.86 5.88 0.74
N LEU A 32 -8.29 4.72 1.24
CA LEU A 32 -7.56 3.98 2.29
C LEU A 32 -6.19 3.47 1.87
N THR A 33 -5.95 3.34 0.57
CA THR A 33 -4.70 2.86 -0.03
C THR A 33 -3.67 3.97 -0.25
N ASP A 34 -4.02 5.23 0.03
CA ASP A 34 -3.06 6.32 -0.03
C ASP A 34 -2.05 6.26 1.15
N GLY A 35 -0.96 7.03 1.05
CA GLY A 35 0.07 7.10 2.10
C GLY A 35 -0.36 7.73 3.43
N PHE A 36 -1.60 8.24 3.51
CA PHE A 36 -2.21 8.91 4.67
C PHE A 36 -3.50 8.21 5.15
N TRP A 37 -3.77 7.02 4.63
CA TRP A 37 -4.91 6.17 4.92
C TRP A 37 -6.25 6.88 4.73
N GLY A 38 -6.36 7.72 3.70
CA GLY A 38 -7.56 8.47 3.36
C GLY A 38 -7.93 9.57 4.36
N THR A 39 -7.04 9.86 5.32
CA THR A 39 -7.19 11.02 6.20
C THR A 39 -6.78 12.28 5.44
N ARG A 40 -7.62 13.31 5.45
CA ARG A 40 -7.25 14.61 4.89
C ARG A 40 -6.02 15.13 5.63
N SER A 41 -4.88 15.13 4.96
CA SER A 41 -3.68 15.77 5.48
C SER A 41 -3.97 17.24 5.71
N LEU A 42 -3.72 17.75 6.91
CA LEU A 42 -3.84 19.18 7.26
C LEU A 42 -2.98 20.08 6.35
N ILE A 43 -2.03 19.50 5.60
CA ILE A 43 -1.10 20.19 4.71
C ILE A 43 -1.61 20.23 3.26
N SER A 44 -2.54 19.37 2.85
CA SER A 44 -3.02 19.29 1.46
C SER A 44 -4.54 19.32 1.39
N ALA A 45 -5.11 20.52 1.47
CA ALA A 45 -6.51 20.76 1.07
C ALA A 45 -6.70 20.73 -0.46
N SER A 46 -5.68 20.40 -1.24
CA SER A 46 -5.76 20.18 -2.68
C SER A 46 -5.96 18.70 -2.96
N SER A 47 -7.09 18.37 -3.58
CA SER A 47 -7.36 17.08 -4.20
C SER A 47 -6.38 16.86 -5.36
N GLU A 48 -5.16 16.44 -5.06
CA GLU A 48 -4.26 15.92 -6.08
C GLU A 48 -4.62 14.45 -6.25
N THR A 49 -5.39 14.18 -7.29
CA THR A 49 -5.54 12.85 -7.87
C THR A 49 -4.14 12.37 -8.22
N ASN A 50 -3.49 11.65 -7.29
CA ASN A 50 -2.24 10.99 -7.55
C ASN A 50 -2.49 10.02 -8.69
N SER A 51 -2.02 10.36 -9.88
CA SER A 51 -1.91 9.38 -10.96
C SER A 51 -1.03 8.27 -10.39
N LEU A 52 -1.62 7.07 -10.24
CA LEU A 52 -0.90 5.88 -9.82
C LEU A 52 0.20 5.64 -10.85
N SER A 53 1.40 6.15 -10.57
CA SER A 53 2.57 5.88 -11.39
C SER A 53 2.79 4.38 -11.26
N VAL A 54 2.62 3.67 -12.39
CA VAL A 54 2.90 2.24 -12.45
C VAL A 54 4.40 2.11 -12.24
N VAL A 55 4.79 1.83 -11.00
CA VAL A 55 6.19 1.56 -10.66
C VAL A 55 6.54 0.22 -11.30
N ASN A 56 7.44 0.28 -12.28
CA ASN A 56 7.95 -0.94 -12.90
C ASN A 56 8.92 -1.61 -11.92
N MET A 57 8.51 -2.76 -11.38
CA MET A 57 9.32 -3.56 -10.43
C MET A 57 10.39 -4.40 -11.13
N ILE A 58 10.53 -4.27 -12.47
CA ILE A 58 11.51 -4.97 -13.29
C ILE A 58 12.46 -3.95 -13.89
N ASN A 59 13.74 -4.30 -13.92
CA ASN A 59 14.74 -3.54 -14.66
C ASN A 59 14.58 -3.80 -16.16
N ASN A 60 14.09 -2.81 -16.92
CA ASN A 60 13.88 -2.91 -18.38
C ASN A 60 15.18 -3.06 -19.20
N ASP A 61 16.33 -2.78 -18.59
CA ASP A 61 17.62 -2.93 -19.26
C ASP A 61 18.09 -4.39 -19.29
N VAL A 62 17.52 -5.26 -18.43
CA VAL A 62 17.83 -6.69 -18.40
C VAL A 62 17.05 -7.40 -19.51
N LYS A 63 17.76 -7.72 -20.60
CA LYS A 63 17.22 -8.42 -21.79
C LYS A 63 17.81 -9.82 -21.99
N ARG A 64 18.54 -10.34 -21.00
CA ARG A 64 19.21 -11.63 -21.11
C ARG A 64 18.16 -12.76 -21.19
N ILE A 65 18.28 -13.59 -22.22
CA ILE A 65 17.50 -14.81 -22.41
C ILE A 65 18.38 -15.98 -22.00
N ILE A 66 17.87 -16.85 -21.14
CA ILE A 66 18.53 -18.09 -20.71
C ILE A 66 17.83 -19.25 -21.42
N THR A 67 18.58 -20.11 -22.10
CA THR A 67 18.01 -21.28 -22.79
C THR A 67 17.94 -22.51 -21.87
N GLU A 68 17.15 -23.51 -22.24
CA GLU A 68 17.00 -24.75 -21.46
C GLU A 68 18.32 -25.54 -21.37
N GLU A 69 19.13 -25.48 -22.42
CA GLU A 69 20.45 -26.11 -22.44
C GLU A 69 21.43 -25.43 -21.48
N GLU A 70 21.43 -24.10 -21.41
CA GLU A 70 22.23 -23.33 -20.45
C GLU A 70 21.82 -23.68 -19.02
N LEU A 71 20.52 -23.67 -18.73
CA LEU A 71 19.98 -23.97 -17.41
C LEU A 71 20.35 -25.40 -16.95
N SER A 72 20.32 -26.36 -17.87
CA SER A 72 20.66 -27.76 -17.60
C SER A 72 22.14 -27.99 -17.27
N GLN A 73 23.04 -27.14 -17.76
CA GLN A 73 24.48 -27.24 -17.49
C GLN A 73 24.84 -26.80 -16.07
N HIS A 74 24.03 -25.92 -15.46
CA HIS A 74 24.26 -25.39 -14.11
C HIS A 74 23.78 -26.30 -12.96
N ASN A 75 23.16 -27.45 -13.26
CA ASN A 75 22.71 -28.43 -12.24
C ASN A 75 23.84 -29.29 -11.63
N LYS A 76 25.11 -29.11 -12.05
CA LYS A 76 26.20 -30.05 -11.71
C LYS A 76 27.11 -29.62 -10.56
N ASP A 77 27.00 -28.38 -10.07
CA ASP A 77 27.96 -27.82 -9.09
C ASP A 77 27.31 -27.41 -7.76
N GLY A 78 26.20 -28.05 -7.36
CA GLY A 78 25.34 -27.57 -6.27
C GLY A 78 25.06 -28.51 -5.10
N ASP A 79 25.74 -29.65 -4.95
CA ASP A 79 25.67 -30.46 -3.72
C ASP A 79 26.86 -31.44 -3.65
N ALA A 80 27.84 -31.11 -2.80
CA ALA A 80 28.85 -32.03 -2.26
C ALA A 80 28.97 -31.80 -0.74
#